data_AF-A0A1G1G3I7-F1
#
_entry.id   AF-A0A1G1G3I7-F1
#
_cell.length_a   1.000
_cell.length_b   1.000
_cell.length_c   1.000
_cell.angle_alpha   90.00
_cell.angle_beta   90.00
_cell.angle_gamma   90.00
#
_symmetry.space_group_name_H-M   'P 1'
#
loop_
_entity.id
_entity.type
_entity.pdbx_description
1 polymer ?
#
loop_
_entity_poly.entity_id
_entity_poly.type
_entity_poly.pdbx_seq_one_letter_code
_entity_poly.pdbx_strand_id
1 'polypeptide(L)'
;MVLWIIVAIVAIIILIPLGIRLMNIFWVTNLISVYNLKLDQTQSPRDALTHVLQFYSYRAPFNVLGPSEIESIVDAFVTIPQHEQILGRLFLELDRKRDATILTLPSEVTRMAEVARKHAQKN
;
A
#
# COMPACT_ATOMS: atom_id res chain seq x y z
N MET A 1 -36.49 -4.03 25.82
CA MET A 1 -35.04 -4.21 26.10
C MET A 1 -34.36 -5.08 25.05
N VAL A 2 -34.86 -6.29 24.78
CA VAL A 2 -34.29 -7.23 23.77
C VAL A 2 -34.24 -6.65 22.34
N LEU A 3 -35.29 -5.94 21.89
CA LEU A 3 -35.32 -5.32 20.55
C LEU A 3 -34.16 -4.32 20.32
N TRP A 4 -33.87 -3.47 21.30
CA TRP A 4 -32.78 -2.50 21.22
C TRP A 4 -31.40 -3.15 21.20
N ILE A 5 -31.24 -4.30 21.86
CA ILE A 5 -30.00 -5.10 21.81
C ILE A 5 -29.79 -5.67 20.40
N ILE A 6 -30.84 -6.20 19.76
CA ILE A 6 -30.77 -6.74 18.40
C ILE A 6 -30.40 -5.63 17.40
N VAL A 7 -31.03 -4.46 17.50
CA VAL A 7 -30.71 -3.29 16.65
C VAL A 7 -29.25 -2.87 16.83
N ALA A 8 -28.74 -2.84 18.06
CA ALA A 8 -27.34 -2.50 18.33
C ALA A 8 -26.35 -3.51 17.73
N ILE A 9 -26.65 -4.81 17.82
CA ILE A 9 -25.82 -5.88 17.22
C ILE A 9 -25.79 -5.74 15.69
N VAL A 10 -26.95 -5.56 15.05
CA VAL A 10 -27.04 -5.38 13.59
C VAL A 10 -26.28 -4.13 13.15
N ALA A 11 -26.38 -3.03 13.90
CA ALA A 11 -25.61 -1.81 13.62
C ALA A 11 -24.10 -2.05 13.70
N ILE A 12 -23.61 -2.77 14.72
CA ILE A 12 -22.19 -3.12 14.86
C ILE A 12 -21.70 -4.00 13.70
N ILE A 13 -22.50 -4.99 13.31
CA ILE A 13 -22.18 -5.90 12.19
C ILE A 13 -22.02 -5.13 10.87
N ILE A 14 -22.75 -4.02 10.68
CA ILE A 14 -22.64 -3.19 9.48
C ILE A 14 -21.51 -2.15 9.60
N LEU A 15 -21.39 -1.50 10.77
CA LEU A 15 -20.43 -0.42 10.98
C LEU A 15 -18.97 -0.90 10.99
N ILE A 16 -18.69 -2.09 11.53
CA ILE A 16 -17.33 -2.64 11.54
C ILE A 16 -16.77 -2.85 10.12
N PRO A 17 -17.41 -3.61 9.21
CA PRO A 17 -16.88 -3.80 7.86
C PRO A 17 -16.85 -2.52 7.05
N LEU A 18 -17.80 -1.60 7.27
CA LEU A 18 -17.77 -0.28 6.65
C LEU A 18 -16.56 0.53 7.12
N GLY A 19 -16.28 0.55 8.43
CA GLY A 19 -15.10 1.20 9.00
C GLY A 19 -13.79 0.63 8.44
N ILE A 20 -13.69 -0.70 8.33
CA ILE A 20 -12.52 -1.36 7.73
C ILE A 20 -12.34 -0.94 6.26
N ARG A 21 -13.42 -0.89 5.47
CA ARG A 21 -13.35 -0.43 4.07
C ARG A 21 -12.92 1.02 3.96
N LEU A 22 -13.45 1.91 4.78
CA LEU A 22 -13.08 3.33 4.77
C LEU A 22 -11.62 3.53 5.15
N MET A 23 -11.13 2.80 6.16
CA MET A 23 -9.73 2.86 6.58
C MET A 23 -8.78 2.38 5.47
N ASN A 24 -9.13 1.32 4.74
CA ASN A 24 -8.37 0.85 3.58
C ASN A 24 -8.26 1.91 2.47
N ILE A 25 -9.39 2.56 2.14
CA ILE A 25 -9.44 3.58 1.09
C ILE A 25 -8.54 4.75 1.49
N PHE A 26 -8.68 5.23 2.74
CA PHE A 26 -7.86 6.32 3.26
C PHE A 26 -6.37 6.02 3.16
N TRP A 27 -5.98 4.77 3.45
CA TRP A 27 -4.60 4.30 3.35
C TRP A 27 -4.01 4.42 1.94
N VAL A 28 -4.69 3.84 0.95
CA VAL A 28 -4.25 3.87 -0.45
C VAL A 28 -4.26 5.31 -0.98
N THR A 29 -5.29 6.07 -0.66
CA THR A 29 -5.38 7.48 -1.05
C THR A 29 -4.25 8.32 -0.45
N ASN A 30 -3.90 8.11 0.82
CA ASN A 30 -2.79 8.83 1.46
C ASN A 30 -1.47 8.57 0.72
N LEU A 31 -1.16 7.31 0.40
CA LEU A 31 0.03 6.95 -0.35
C LEU A 31 0.08 7.67 -1.71
N ILE A 32 -1.03 7.65 -2.46
CA ILE A 32 -1.15 8.33 -3.76
C ILE A 32 -1.01 9.84 -3.61
N SER A 33 -1.59 10.44 -2.56
CA SER A 33 -1.46 11.87 -2.29
C SER A 33 -0.02 12.27 -2.00
N VAL A 34 0.69 11.55 -1.12
CA VAL A 34 2.11 11.81 -0.83
C VAL A 34 2.97 11.63 -2.08
N TYR A 35 2.68 10.60 -2.90
CA TYR A 35 3.34 10.37 -4.17
C TYR A 35 3.15 11.55 -5.13
N ASN A 36 1.91 11.94 -5.43
CA ASN A 36 1.61 13.02 -6.37
C ASN A 36 2.19 14.37 -5.91
N LEU A 37 2.07 14.67 -4.60
CA LEU A 37 2.68 15.88 -4.03
C LEU A 37 4.19 15.91 -4.26
N LYS A 38 4.86 14.76 -4.16
CA LYS A 38 6.30 14.68 -4.40
C LYS A 38 6.67 14.67 -5.88
N LEU A 39 5.82 14.07 -6.71
CA LEU A 39 5.97 14.08 -8.17
C LEU A 39 5.88 15.50 -8.71
N ASP A 40 4.95 16.31 -8.23
CA ASP A 40 4.81 17.72 -8.62
C ASP A 40 6.06 18.55 -8.27
N GLN A 41 6.77 18.20 -7.19
CA GLN A 41 8.00 18.87 -6.76
C GLN A 41 9.24 18.43 -7.53
N THR A 42 9.38 17.12 -7.76
CA THR A 42 10.62 16.52 -8.28
C THR A 42 10.58 16.26 -9.78
N GLN A 43 9.38 16.15 -10.36
CA GLN A 43 9.12 15.69 -11.72
C GLN A 43 9.72 14.31 -12.06
N SER A 44 10.09 13.54 -11.02
CA SER A 44 10.74 12.24 -11.14
C SER A 44 9.89 11.20 -10.42
N PRO A 45 9.23 10.28 -11.14
CA PRO A 45 8.48 9.17 -10.55
C PRO A 45 9.32 8.32 -9.59
N ARG A 46 10.61 8.17 -9.91
CA ARG A 46 11.57 7.43 -9.08
C ARG A 46 11.77 8.11 -7.73
N ASP A 47 12.00 9.42 -7.72
CA ASP A 47 12.26 10.16 -6.48
C ASP A 47 10.99 10.30 -5.64
N ALA A 48 9.84 10.53 -6.29
CA ALA A 48 8.54 10.52 -5.65
C ALA A 48 8.26 9.18 -4.97
N LEU A 49 8.52 8.07 -5.65
CA LEU A 49 8.29 6.74 -5.10
C LEU A 49 9.26 6.41 -3.97
N THR A 50 10.53 6.75 -4.13
CA THR A 50 11.55 6.58 -3.08
C THR A 50 11.15 7.31 -1.81
N HIS A 51 10.70 8.56 -1.94
CA HIS A 51 10.26 9.36 -0.81
C HIS A 51 9.05 8.76 -0.09
N VAL A 52 8.07 8.25 -0.84
CA VAL A 52 6.90 7.58 -0.29
C VAL A 52 7.31 6.34 0.50
N LEU A 53 8.19 5.51 -0.06
CA LEU A 53 8.63 4.28 0.61
C LEU A 53 9.46 4.57 1.87
N GLN A 54 10.31 5.60 1.84
CA GLN A 54 11.01 6.10 3.02
C GLN A 54 10.03 6.66 4.07
N PHE A 55 9.00 7.38 3.63
CA PHE A 55 7.95 7.83 4.54
C PHE A 55 7.21 6.66 5.16
N TYR A 56 7.03 5.52 4.49
CA TYR A 56 6.36 4.38 5.10
C TYR A 56 7.29 3.47 5.91
N SER A 57 8.61 3.54 5.73
CA SER A 57 9.55 2.70 6.47
C SER A 57 9.76 3.11 7.94
N TYR A 58 9.20 4.22 8.45
CA TYR A 58 9.31 4.52 9.88
C TYR A 58 8.42 3.64 10.77
N ARG A 59 7.39 2.99 10.21
CA ARG A 59 6.36 2.27 10.98
C ARG A 59 6.41 0.77 10.73
N ALA A 60 5.99 -0.01 11.73
CA ALA A 60 5.76 -1.44 11.53
C ALA A 60 4.57 -1.71 10.58
N PRO A 61 4.61 -2.79 9.78
CA PRO A 61 5.71 -3.75 9.63
C PRO A 61 6.84 -3.31 8.67
N PHE A 62 6.74 -2.12 8.07
CA PHE A 62 7.64 -1.63 7.01
C PHE A 62 8.99 -1.09 7.48
N ASN A 63 9.20 -1.02 8.80
CA ASN A 63 10.49 -0.65 9.41
C ASN A 63 11.62 -1.65 9.20
N VAL A 64 11.32 -2.78 8.56
CA VAL A 64 12.31 -3.73 8.05
C VAL A 64 12.93 -3.30 6.71
N LEU A 65 12.36 -2.28 6.05
CA LEU A 65 12.83 -1.79 4.75
C LEU A 65 13.94 -0.75 4.96
N GLY A 66 15.16 -1.13 4.61
CA GLY A 66 16.30 -0.23 4.51
C GLY A 66 16.42 0.42 3.13
N PRO A 67 17.46 1.25 2.92
CA PRO A 67 17.69 1.94 1.65
C PRO A 67 17.80 0.99 0.45
N SER A 68 18.46 -0.16 0.62
CA SER A 68 18.63 -1.17 -0.44
C SER A 68 17.31 -1.83 -0.85
N GLU A 69 16.45 -2.13 0.12
CA GLU A 69 15.14 -2.72 -0.15
C GLU A 69 14.23 -1.71 -0.85
N ILE A 70 14.27 -0.45 -0.40
CA ILE A 70 13.54 0.64 -1.03
C ILE A 70 13.97 0.81 -2.49
N GLU A 71 15.28 0.88 -2.77
CA GLU A 71 15.79 0.98 -4.14
C GLU A 71 15.32 -0.19 -5.00
N SER A 72 15.39 -1.41 -4.46
CA SER A 72 14.93 -2.62 -5.17
C SER A 72 13.44 -2.57 -5.53
N ILE A 73 12.59 -2.08 -4.60
CA ILE A 73 11.15 -1.90 -4.85
C ILE A 73 10.92 -0.82 -5.90
N VAL A 74 11.64 0.31 -5.80
CA VAL A 74 11.51 1.41 -6.77
C VAL A 74 11.89 0.92 -8.16
N ASP A 75 13.03 0.25 -8.32
CA ASP A 75 13.50 -0.27 -9.59
C ASP A 75 12.50 -1.24 -10.22
N ALA A 76 11.89 -2.11 -9.42
CA ALA A 76 10.95 -3.09 -9.90
C ALA A 76 9.59 -2.48 -10.31
N PHE A 77 9.11 -1.47 -9.59
CA PHE A 77 7.73 -0.97 -9.74
C PHE A 77 7.61 0.34 -10.52
N VAL A 78 8.61 1.23 -10.54
CA VAL A 78 8.46 2.58 -11.14
C VAL A 78 8.07 2.56 -12.62
N THR A 79 8.45 1.50 -13.35
CA THR A 79 8.12 1.35 -14.77
C THR A 79 6.72 0.76 -15.02
N ILE A 80 5.99 0.39 -13.96
CA ILE A 80 4.66 -0.21 -14.07
C ILE A 80 3.62 0.93 -14.13
N PRO A 81 2.66 0.89 -15.06
CA PRO A 81 1.53 1.82 -15.04
C PRO A 81 0.77 1.72 -13.72
N GLN A 82 0.39 2.87 -13.14
CA GLN A 82 -0.34 2.94 -11.87
C GLN A 82 0.38 2.27 -10.69
N HIS A 83 1.72 2.27 -10.70
CA HIS A 83 2.54 1.64 -9.66
C HIS A 83 2.21 2.16 -8.26
N GLU A 84 1.82 3.42 -8.12
CA GLU A 84 1.37 4.03 -6.87
C GLU A 84 0.12 3.35 -6.31
N GLN A 85 -0.85 3.00 -7.16
CA GLN A 85 -2.07 2.30 -6.73
C GLN A 85 -1.75 0.85 -6.37
N ILE A 86 -0.90 0.20 -7.15
CA ILE A 86 -0.49 -1.19 -6.94
C ILE A 86 0.27 -1.31 -5.62
N LEU A 87 1.26 -0.45 -5.40
CA LEU A 87 2.04 -0.42 -4.17
C LEU A 87 1.16 -0.02 -2.97
N GLY A 88 0.24 0.93 -3.12
CA GLY A 88 -0.73 1.27 -2.08
C GLY A 88 -1.55 0.06 -1.63
N ARG A 89 -2.08 -0.73 -2.57
CA ARG A 89 -2.83 -1.96 -2.25
C ARG A 89 -1.95 -3.03 -1.63
N LEU A 90 -0.72 -3.18 -2.12
CA LEU A 90 0.23 -4.15 -1.58
C LEU A 90 0.60 -3.80 -0.13
N PHE A 91 0.95 -2.55 0.14
CA PHE A 91 1.27 -2.06 1.48
C PHE A 91 0.09 -2.23 2.42
N LEU A 92 -1.14 -1.95 1.98
CA LEU A 92 -2.32 -2.22 2.78
C LEU A 92 -2.45 -3.71 3.16
N GLU A 93 -2.19 -4.62 2.22
CA GLU A 93 -2.27 -6.06 2.49
C GLU A 93 -1.17 -6.55 3.43
N LEU A 94 0.05 -6.04 3.30
CA LEU A 94 1.18 -6.35 4.19
C LEU A 94 0.96 -5.77 5.59
N ASP A 95 0.39 -4.56 5.70
CA ASP A 95 0.00 -3.96 6.97
C ASP A 95 -1.05 -4.81 7.71
N ARG A 96 -2.06 -5.31 6.97
CA ARG A 96 -3.09 -6.21 7.50
C ARG A 96 -2.51 -7.52 8.02
N LYS A 97 -1.53 -8.08 7.30
CA LYS A 97 -0.81 -9.30 7.71
C LYS A 97 0.22 -9.04 8.81
N ARG A 98 0.53 -7.77 9.09
CA ARG A 98 1.62 -7.32 9.98
C ARG A 98 2.97 -7.92 9.60
N ASP A 99 3.19 -8.13 8.30
CA ASP A 99 4.38 -8.75 7.76
C ASP A 99 4.75 -8.06 6.44
N ALA A 100 5.95 -7.49 6.40
CA ALA A 100 6.55 -6.89 5.21
C ALA A 100 7.89 -7.56 4.83
N THR A 101 8.25 -8.69 5.45
CA THR A 101 9.54 -9.36 5.21
C THR A 101 9.65 -9.88 3.78
N ILE A 102 8.52 -10.15 3.11
CA ILE A 102 8.53 -10.51 1.68
C ILE A 102 9.14 -9.42 0.79
N LEU A 103 9.08 -8.15 1.22
CA LEU A 103 9.65 -7.02 0.49
C LEU A 103 11.17 -6.87 0.69
N THR A 104 11.78 -7.62 1.63
CA THR A 104 13.24 -7.61 1.83
C THR A 104 13.96 -8.59 0.90
N LEU A 105 13.22 -9.36 0.09
CA LEU A 105 13.75 -10.34 -0.85
C LEU A 105 13.65 -9.80 -2.28
N PRO A 106 14.77 -9.41 -2.93
CA PRO A 106 14.74 -8.82 -4.28
C PRO A 106 14.08 -9.71 -5.34
N SER A 107 14.21 -11.04 -5.22
CA SER A 107 13.58 -12.00 -6.11
C SER A 107 12.05 -12.00 -5.98
N GLU A 108 11.52 -11.90 -4.76
CA GLU A 108 10.08 -11.80 -4.51
C GLU A 108 9.53 -10.46 -4.97
N VAL A 109 10.22 -9.35 -4.68
CA VAL A 109 9.86 -8.01 -5.18
C VAL A 109 9.76 -8.00 -6.70
N THR A 110 10.75 -8.60 -7.39
CA THR A 110 10.76 -8.72 -8.85
C THR A 110 9.58 -9.58 -9.34
N ARG A 111 9.32 -10.72 -8.69
CA ARG A 111 8.18 -11.59 -9.03
C ARG A 111 6.84 -10.86 -8.89
N MET A 112 6.68 -10.10 -7.81
CA MET A 112 5.47 -9.31 -7.53
C MET A 112 5.29 -8.20 -8.57
N ALA A 113 6.37 -7.51 -8.93
CA ALA A 113 6.37 -6.52 -10.00
C ALA A 113 5.98 -7.12 -11.35
N GLU A 114 6.45 -8.33 -11.68
CA GLU A 114 6.08 -8.99 -12.93
C GLU A 114 4.59 -9.39 -12.95
N VAL A 115 4.08 -9.92 -11.84
CA VAL A 115 2.64 -10.22 -11.68
C VAL A 115 1.82 -8.94 -11.83
N ALA A 116 2.21 -7.87 -11.15
CA ALA A 116 1.58 -6.56 -11.24
C ALA A 116 1.57 -6.04 -12.69
N ARG A 117 2.69 -6.13 -13.40
CA ARG A 117 2.81 -5.72 -14.80
C ARG A 117 1.88 -6.52 -15.71
N LYS A 118 1.78 -7.84 -15.52
CA LYS A 118 0.85 -8.70 -16.28
C LYS A 118 -0.61 -8.32 -16.02
N HIS A 119 -0.96 -7.95 -14.79
CA HIS A 119 -2.31 -7.48 -14.46
C HIS A 119 -2.60 -6.09 -15.04
N ALA A 120 -1.62 -5.18 -15.04
CA ALA A 120 -1.75 -3.85 -15.62
C ALA A 120 -1.89 -3.86 -17.15
N GLN A 121 -1.37 -4.88 -17.85
CA GLN A 121 -1.51 -5.03 -19.30
C GLN A 121 -2.84 -5.67 -19.75
N LYS A 122 -3.58 -6.30 -18.83
CA LYS A 122 -4.86 -6.97 -19.12
C LYS A 122 -6.08 -6.09 -18.92
N ASN A 123 -5.92 -4.93 -18.28
CA ASN A 123 -6.96 -3.93 -18.04
C ASN A 123 -6.65 -2.67 -18.85
#